data_AF-A0A1Y4JCD0-F1
#
_entry.id   AF-A0A1Y4JCD0-F1
#
_cell.length_a   1.000
_cell.length_b   1.000
_cell.length_c   1.000
_cell.angle_alpha   90.00
_cell.angle_beta   90.00
_cell.angle_gamma   90.00
#
_symmetry.space_group_name_H-M   'P 1'
#
loop_
_entity.id
_entity.type
_entity.pdbx_description
1 polymer ?
#
loop_
_entity_poly.entity_id
_entity_poly.type
_entity_poly.pdbx_seq_one_letter_code
_entity_poly.pdbx_strand_id
1 'polypeptide(L)'
;MSQIASFYLLKDGQRQELSNGDCSGAVYMAIWDWCEYELGLDVRFPAPQTEDTLDCVLLEGELASNVLATLREQNLPELAAEIAPDWDLPTEAVQSGLETLRSHLELVRGDAALLYEML
;
A
#
# COMPACT_ATOMS: atom_id res chain seq x y z
N MET A 1 -14.22 9.77 11.41
CA MET A 1 -14.00 10.05 9.98
C MET A 1 -13.45 8.77 9.39
N SER A 2 -14.03 8.24 8.33
CA SER A 2 -13.53 7.01 7.70
C SER A 2 -12.33 7.39 6.86
N GLN A 3 -11.13 6.96 7.25
CA GLN A 3 -9.93 7.15 6.45
C GLN A 3 -10.08 6.39 5.13
N ILE A 4 -10.00 7.09 4.01
CA ILE A 4 -10.14 6.52 2.67
C ILE A 4 -8.75 6.27 2.12
N ALA A 5 -8.48 5.02 1.78
CA ALA A 5 -7.31 4.67 0.98
C ALA A 5 -7.63 4.85 -0.50
N SER A 6 -6.78 5.57 -1.21
CA SER A 6 -6.84 5.74 -2.65
C SER A 6 -5.53 5.31 -3.29
N PHE A 7 -5.62 4.56 -4.38
CA PHE A 7 -4.46 4.07 -5.14
C PHE A 7 -4.48 4.63 -6.55
N TYR A 8 -3.30 4.96 -7.06
CA TYR A 8 -3.14 5.49 -8.41
C TYR A 8 -1.92 4.88 -9.10
N LEU A 9 -2.12 4.38 -10.31
CA LEU A 9 -1.03 4.05 -11.21
C LEU A 9 -0.61 5.32 -11.95
N LEU A 10 0.64 5.71 -11.77
CA LEU A 10 1.28 6.82 -12.48
C LEU A 10 2.07 6.25 -13.66
N LYS A 11 1.75 6.66 -14.88
CA LYS A 11 2.47 6.23 -16.09
C LYS A 11 2.32 7.25 -17.20
N ASP A 12 3.40 7.55 -17.93
CA ASP A 12 3.37 8.47 -19.08
C ASP A 12 2.76 9.86 -18.75
N GLY A 13 2.94 10.34 -17.51
CA GLY A 13 2.34 11.59 -17.01
C GLY A 13 0.82 11.53 -16.76
N GLN A 14 0.21 10.35 -16.85
CA GLN A 14 -1.19 10.10 -16.51
C GLN A 14 -1.31 9.47 -15.13
N ARG A 15 -2.43 9.79 -14.45
CA ARG A 15 -2.82 9.25 -13.16
C ARG A 15 -4.09 8.43 -13.35
N GLN A 16 -4.01 7.12 -13.17
CA GLN A 16 -5.14 6.21 -13.26
C GLN A 16 -5.51 5.72 -11.86
N GLU A 17 -6.75 5.94 -11.43
CA GLU A 17 -7.25 5.43 -10.15
C GLU A 17 -7.40 3.90 -10.18
N LEU A 18 -7.02 3.27 -9.07
CA LEU A 18 -7.14 1.84 -8.82
C LEU A 18 -8.08 1.61 -7.63
N SER A 19 -8.76 0.46 -7.62
CA SER A 19 -9.65 0.08 -6.52
C SER A 19 -8.87 -0.09 -5.23
N ASN A 20 -9.39 0.37 -4.10
CA ASN A 20 -8.81 0.08 -2.78
C ASN A 20 -9.22 -1.29 -2.23
N GLY A 21 -9.83 -2.15 -3.04
CA GLY A 21 -10.20 -3.52 -2.65
C GLY A 21 -11.23 -3.56 -1.52
N ASP A 22 -12.06 -2.52 -1.39
CA ASP A 22 -13.04 -2.34 -0.31
C ASP A 22 -12.43 -2.39 1.11
N CYS A 23 -11.12 -2.17 1.23
CA CYS A 23 -10.40 -2.14 2.49
C CYS A 23 -10.31 -0.72 3.05
N SER A 24 -10.27 -0.60 4.38
CA SER A 24 -10.18 0.70 5.05
C SER A 24 -8.78 1.32 4.95
N GLY A 25 -8.67 2.64 5.15
CA GLY A 25 -7.38 3.31 5.29
C GLY A 25 -6.48 2.68 6.36
N ALA A 26 -7.05 2.29 7.50
CA ALA A 26 -6.33 1.65 8.59
C ALA A 26 -5.66 0.32 8.20
N VAL A 27 -6.29 -0.49 7.34
CA VAL A 27 -5.66 -1.71 6.81
C VAL A 27 -4.39 -1.37 6.04
N TYR A 28 -4.45 -0.36 5.18
CA TYR A 28 -3.29 0.04 4.40
C TYR A 28 -2.22 0.74 5.25
N MET A 29 -2.61 1.49 6.29
CA MET A 29 -1.64 2.01 7.26
C MET A 29 -0.86 0.89 7.94
N ALA A 30 -1.55 -0.17 8.39
CA ALA A 30 -0.92 -1.32 9.03
C ALA A 30 0.05 -2.05 8.08
N ILE A 31 -0.36 -2.25 6.83
CA ILE A 31 0.48 -2.85 5.79
C ILE A 31 1.70 -1.98 5.51
N TRP A 32 1.54 -0.65 5.44
CA TRP A 32 2.66 0.25 5.21
C TRP A 32 3.61 0.31 6.40
N ASP A 33 3.10 0.32 7.62
CA ASP A 33 3.91 0.28 8.84
C ASP A 33 4.79 -0.98 8.88
N TRP A 34 4.21 -2.13 8.53
CA TRP A 34 4.95 -3.37 8.36
C TRP A 34 6.00 -3.28 7.24
N CYS A 35 5.66 -2.70 6.07
CA CYS A 35 6.63 -2.52 4.98
C CYS A 35 7.82 -1.63 5.41
N GLU A 36 7.57 -0.54 6.13
CA GLU A 36 8.65 0.34 6.61
C GLU A 36 9.57 -0.37 7.60
N TYR A 37 8.99 -1.15 8.51
CA TYR A 37 9.74 -1.89 9.53
C TYR A 37 10.55 -3.05 8.95
N GLU A 38 9.92 -3.94 8.17
CA GLU A 38 10.57 -5.15 7.65
C GLU A 38 11.47 -4.88 6.44
N LEU A 39 11.06 -3.98 5.55
CA LEU A 39 11.82 -3.72 4.32
C LEU A 39 12.80 -2.56 4.48
N GLY A 40 12.77 -1.85 5.62
CA GLY A 40 13.60 -0.67 5.85
C GLY A 40 13.35 0.43 4.82
N LEU A 41 12.12 0.50 4.31
CA LEU A 41 11.73 1.35 3.19
C LEU A 41 11.21 2.69 3.70
N ASP A 42 11.86 3.79 3.33
CA ASP A 42 11.35 5.14 3.54
C ASP A 42 10.45 5.52 2.35
N VAL A 43 9.24 4.97 2.34
CA VAL A 43 8.29 5.12 1.23
C VAL A 43 7.20 6.15 1.51
N ARG A 44 7.02 6.51 2.79
CA ARG A 44 6.15 7.60 3.20
C ARG A 44 6.83 8.93 2.98
N PHE A 45 6.14 9.86 2.36
CA PHE A 45 6.57 11.27 2.31
C PHE A 45 5.48 12.13 2.93
N PRO A 46 5.83 13.27 3.57
CA PRO A 46 4.84 14.14 4.16
C PRO A 46 3.82 14.53 3.09
N ALA A 47 2.56 14.23 3.35
CA ALA A 47 1.47 14.65 2.51
C ALA A 47 1.57 16.17 2.26
N PRO A 48 1.28 16.66 1.05
CA PRO A 48 1.16 18.09 0.82
C PRO A 48 0.24 18.67 1.89
N GLN A 49 0.64 19.76 2.56
CA GLN A 49 -0.16 20.40 3.63
C GLN A 49 -1.48 21.02 3.13
N THR A 50 -1.93 20.63 1.95
CA THR A 50 -3.24 20.93 1.40
C THR A 50 -4.26 19.97 2.03
N GLU A 51 -5.40 20.56 2.41
CA GLU A 51 -6.43 19.97 3.29
C GLU A 51 -6.79 18.52 2.90
N ASP A 52 -6.79 17.65 3.92
CA ASP A 52 -7.35 16.30 3.97
C ASP A 52 -6.41 15.10 3.70
N THR A 53 -5.21 15.24 3.13
CA THR A 53 -4.30 14.08 2.96
C THR A 53 -3.47 13.80 4.21
N LEU A 54 -3.66 12.63 4.83
CA LEU A 54 -3.03 12.20 6.07
C LEU A 54 -1.70 11.47 5.88
N ASP A 55 -1.58 10.67 4.82
CA ASP A 55 -0.37 9.89 4.51
C ASP A 55 -0.24 9.67 2.99
N CYS A 56 0.99 9.59 2.50
CA CYS A 56 1.30 9.38 1.08
C CYS A 56 2.46 8.41 0.91
N VAL A 57 2.30 7.44 0.02
CA VAL A 57 3.35 6.47 -0.33
C VAL A 57 3.56 6.45 -1.84
N LEU A 58 4.81 6.51 -2.29
CA LEU A 58 5.18 6.46 -3.72
C LEU A 58 6.19 5.36 -3.94
N LEU A 59 5.80 4.37 -4.73
CA LEU A 59 6.64 3.24 -5.10
C LEU A 59 6.98 3.31 -6.58
N GLU A 60 8.17 3.80 -6.87
CA GLU A 60 8.75 3.78 -8.22
C GLU A 60 9.30 2.39 -8.56
N GLY A 61 9.42 2.09 -9.86
CA GLY A 61 9.62 0.73 -10.39
C GLY A 61 10.58 -0.20 -9.63
N GLU A 62 11.74 0.26 -9.17
CA GLU A 62 12.67 -0.57 -8.39
C GLU A 62 12.12 -0.89 -6.98
N LEU A 63 11.64 0.11 -6.26
CA LEU A 63 11.03 -0.05 -4.94
C LEU A 63 9.75 -0.91 -5.02
N ALA A 64 8.89 -0.64 -5.99
CA ALA A 64 7.69 -1.45 -6.23
C ALA A 64 8.03 -2.92 -6.50
N SER A 65 9.11 -3.17 -7.26
CA SER A 65 9.59 -4.52 -7.54
C SER A 65 10.11 -5.22 -6.29
N ASN A 66 10.82 -4.51 -5.40
CA ASN A 66 11.33 -5.06 -4.14
C ASN A 66 10.19 -5.42 -3.18
N VAL A 67 9.19 -4.54 -3.03
CA VAL A 67 7.99 -4.83 -2.23
C VAL A 67 7.24 -6.02 -2.83
N LEU A 68 7.03 -6.04 -4.15
CA LEU A 68 6.35 -7.15 -4.83
C LEU A 68 7.08 -8.49 -4.65
N ALA A 69 8.41 -8.50 -4.76
CA ALA A 69 9.21 -9.70 -4.55
C ALA A 69 9.01 -10.23 -3.14
N THR A 70 9.08 -9.36 -2.13
CA THR A 70 8.90 -9.74 -0.74
C THR A 70 7.49 -10.27 -0.45
N LEU A 71 6.45 -9.60 -0.97
CA LEU A 71 5.06 -10.08 -0.85
C LEU A 71 4.79 -11.40 -1.59
N ARG A 72 5.59 -11.74 -2.60
CA ARG A 72 5.50 -13.01 -3.33
C ARG A 72 6.18 -14.17 -2.62
N GLU A 73 7.26 -13.88 -1.90
CA GLU A 73 7.99 -14.89 -1.12
C GLU A 73 7.24 -15.25 0.17
N GLN A 74 6.45 -14.31 0.70
CA GLN A 74 5.68 -14.50 1.92
C GLN A 74 4.32 -15.17 1.71
N ASN A 75 3.87 -15.86 2.74
CA ASN A 75 2.52 -16.39 2.84
C ASN A 75 1.59 -15.28 3.32
N LEU A 76 0.79 -14.69 2.42
CA LEU A 76 -0.09 -13.56 2.75
C LEU A 76 -1.05 -13.82 3.92
N PRO A 77 -1.69 -15.00 4.04
CA PRO A 77 -2.44 -15.35 5.25
C PRO A 77 -1.63 -15.30 6.56
N GLU A 78 -0.39 -15.80 6.57
CA GLU A 78 0.47 -15.77 7.76
C GLU A 78 0.88 -14.34 8.09
N LEU A 79 1.28 -13.57 7.07
CA LEU A 79 1.63 -12.17 7.22
C LEU A 79 0.44 -11.33 7.73
N ALA A 80 -0.76 -11.59 7.22
CA ALA A 80 -1.96 -10.92 7.70
C ALA A 80 -2.25 -11.24 9.18
N ALA A 81 -2.00 -12.48 9.60
CA ALA A 81 -2.16 -12.89 11.00
C ALA A 81 -1.10 -12.29 11.93
N GLU A 82 0.05 -11.89 11.39
CA GLU A 82 1.10 -11.15 12.10
C GLU A 82 0.75 -9.66 12.26
N ILE A 83 0.31 -9.00 11.17
CA ILE A 83 0.03 -7.56 11.17
C ILE A 83 -1.28 -7.22 11.91
N ALA A 84 -2.32 -8.04 11.74
CA ALA A 84 -3.66 -7.72 12.20
C ALA A 84 -3.79 -7.46 13.72
N PRO A 85 -3.17 -8.25 14.62
CA PRO A 85 -3.26 -8.04 16.07
C PRO A 85 -2.70 -6.70 16.55
N ASP A 86 -1.64 -6.21 15.91
CA ASP A 86 -0.97 -4.96 16.33
C ASP A 86 -1.84 -3.72 16.11
N TRP A 87 -2.80 -3.82 15.19
CA TRP A 87 -3.70 -2.74 14.80
C TRP A 87 -5.17 -2.98 15.17
N ASP A 88 -5.48 -4.08 15.88
CA ASP A 88 -6.86 -4.52 16.21
C ASP A 88 -7.77 -4.63 14.96
N LEU A 89 -7.20 -5.17 13.87
CA LEU A 89 -7.89 -5.32 12.59
C LEU A 89 -8.30 -6.79 12.34
N PRO A 90 -9.34 -7.04 11.52
CA PRO A 90 -9.65 -8.39 11.06
C PRO A 90 -8.53 -8.93 10.14
N THR A 91 -8.04 -10.14 10.41
CA THR A 91 -7.01 -10.80 9.60
C THR A 91 -7.43 -10.90 8.12
N GLU A 92 -8.70 -11.19 7.85
CA GLU A 92 -9.23 -11.29 6.48
C GLU A 92 -9.19 -9.95 5.75
N ALA A 93 -9.40 -8.84 6.48
CA ALA A 93 -9.33 -7.50 5.90
C ALA A 93 -7.88 -7.14 5.54
N VAL A 94 -6.92 -7.47 6.44
CA VAL A 94 -5.49 -7.27 6.17
C VAL A 94 -5.02 -8.12 5.00
N GLN A 95 -5.44 -9.39 4.93
CA GLN A 95 -5.11 -10.27 3.81
C GLN A 95 -5.66 -9.72 2.49
N SER A 96 -6.92 -9.28 2.46
CA SER A 96 -7.52 -8.66 1.27
C SER A 96 -6.78 -7.38 0.84
N GLY A 97 -6.34 -6.58 1.81
CA GLY A 97 -5.49 -5.41 1.56
C GLY A 97 -4.14 -5.78 0.95
N LEU A 98 -3.47 -6.81 1.48
CA LEU A 98 -2.19 -7.32 0.95
C LEU A 98 -2.34 -7.89 -0.47
N GLU A 99 -3.42 -8.62 -0.74
CA GLU A 99 -3.72 -9.15 -2.08
C GLU A 99 -4.00 -8.02 -3.08
N THR A 100 -4.72 -6.99 -2.66
CA THR A 100 -4.98 -5.78 -3.45
C THR A 100 -3.69 -5.04 -3.76
N LEU A 101 -2.87 -4.76 -2.74
CA LEU A 101 -1.57 -4.11 -2.89
C LEU A 101 -0.66 -4.90 -3.84
N ARG A 102 -0.55 -6.23 -3.66
CA ARG A 102 0.23 -7.09 -4.55
C ARG A 102 -0.24 -6.96 -6.00
N SER A 103 -1.55 -6.98 -6.23
CA SER A 103 -2.14 -6.84 -7.57
C SER A 103 -1.81 -5.49 -8.20
N HIS A 104 -1.79 -4.41 -7.42
CA HIS A 104 -1.38 -3.09 -7.89
C HIS A 104 0.11 -3.03 -8.24
N LEU A 105 0.97 -3.60 -7.41
CA LEU A 105 2.41 -3.64 -7.65
C LEU A 105 2.76 -4.41 -8.93
N GLU A 106 1.98 -5.43 -9.30
CA GLU A 106 2.16 -6.16 -10.57
C GLU A 106 1.92 -5.30 -11.82
N LEU A 107 1.17 -4.20 -11.69
CA LEU A 107 0.94 -3.21 -12.75
C LEU A 107 2.10 -2.22 -12.88
N VAL A 108 2.91 -2.05 -11.84
CA VAL A 108 4.08 -1.16 -11.84
C VAL A 108 5.21 -1.82 -12.63
N ARG A 109 5.29 -1.50 -13.92
CA ARG A 109 6.34 -2.01 -14.82
C ARG A 109 6.96 -0.88 -15.62
N GLY A 110 8.28 -0.95 -15.80
CA GLY A 110 9.02 0.03 -16.59
C GLY A 110 9.09 1.38 -15.87
N ASP A 111 8.54 2.40 -16.49
CA ASP A 111 8.51 3.80 -16.03
C ASP A 111 7.28 4.14 -15.16
N ALA A 112 6.44 3.15 -14.84
CA ALA A 112 5.30 3.35 -13.98
C ALA A 112 5.68 3.45 -12.50
N ALA A 113 4.84 4.10 -11.71
CA ALA A 113 4.90 4.14 -10.26
C ALA A 113 3.52 3.91 -9.64
N LEU A 114 3.48 3.37 -8.42
CA LEU A 114 2.26 3.28 -7.61
C LEU A 114 2.25 4.41 -6.59
N LEU A 115 1.20 5.22 -6.60
CA LEU A 115 0.92 6.23 -5.61
C LEU A 115 -0.23 5.75 -4.72
N TYR A 116 -0.03 5.83 -3.41
CA TYR A 116 -1.06 5.65 -2.40
C TYR A 116 -1.26 6.98 -1.66
N GLU A 117 -2.51 7.34 -1.46
CA GLU A 117 -2.92 8.51 -0.67
C GLU A 117 -3.97 8.07 0.35
N MET A 118 -3.82 8.54 1.59
CA MET A 118 -4.82 8.41 2.63
C MET A 118 -5.49 9.75 2.88
N LEU A 119 -6.82 9.78 2.77
CA LEU A 119 -7.68 10.95 3.00
C LEU A 119 -8.52 10.77 4.28
#